data_AF-S3ZAW5-F1
#
_entry.id   AF-S3ZAW5-F1
#
_cell.length_a   1.000
_cell.length_b   1.000
_cell.length_c   1.000
_cell.angle_alpha   90.00
_cell.angle_beta   90.00
_cell.angle_gamma   90.00
#
_symmetry.space_group_name_H-M   'P 1'
#
loop_
_entity.id
_entity.type
_entity.pdbx_description
1 polymer ?
#
loop_
_entity_poly.entity_id
_entity_poly.type
_entity_poly.pdbx_seq_one_letter_code
_entity_poly.pdbx_strand_id
1 'polypeptide(L)'
;MAVSDPSEEISPHNPYEELGALAPNPLEDFLKEDREDAAEAETPWEPPNHRRGSRRRRNRFAGLPLAVKAVVALAVAAAFLVLADRWALLYAEHEAADKLKDQLDLSAAPEVDIEGFPFLTQVFDQRLDEVKVTVPDVAADRVSLAKVSATATDVTMKGDGPTSLHGAVIGQMRGEVLLSFDDLNRELGASQVTFTGHGRDKVYARGTLPVAGHDLKVRADARIERNGDRGVATDIDRMRLEIGDMATYRPGARESEGLHLSREGARRVADESSKAKALLAVPAIAQRLGVPDAAVREALRSDAKLNDVTGSPEFVDDVMRLNLIDVAMGHPALLKRLGLDPALLKGLDALTRPVLVDRLSLAFELPKLPGEGAMRLQGVKVEKDGIRVGVEGYGIGFGK
;
A
#
# COMPACT_ATOMS: atom_id res chain seq x y z
N MET A 1 -45.88 42.57 45.91
CA MET A 1 -46.59 42.89 47.17
C MET A 1 -47.05 41.55 47.76
N ALA A 2 -46.52 40.97 48.84
CA ALA A 2 -45.53 41.37 49.86
C ALA A 2 -45.02 40.06 50.58
N VAL A 3 -44.00 39.97 51.45
CA VAL A 3 -43.04 40.96 52.01
C VAL A 3 -41.79 40.23 52.60
N SER A 4 -40.62 40.87 52.51
CA SER A 4 -39.43 40.87 53.40
C SER A 4 -38.64 39.62 53.87
N ASP A 5 -37.32 39.85 53.87
CA ASP A 5 -36.20 39.15 54.54
C ASP A 5 -36.28 39.25 56.10
N PRO A 6 -35.61 38.38 56.89
CA PRO A 6 -34.23 38.69 57.31
C PRO A 6 -33.26 37.49 57.55
N SER A 7 -32.10 37.54 56.90
CA SER A 7 -30.74 37.30 57.42
C SER A 7 -30.46 36.20 58.48
N GLU A 8 -29.61 35.22 58.12
CA GLU A 8 -28.71 34.52 59.06
C GLU A 8 -27.37 34.16 58.38
N GLU A 9 -26.24 34.43 59.05
CA GLU A 9 -24.89 34.11 58.54
C GLU A 9 -24.55 32.62 58.74
N ILE A 10 -24.40 31.87 57.65
CA ILE A 10 -23.99 30.46 57.71
C ILE A 10 -22.48 30.35 57.44
N SER A 11 -21.70 30.15 58.50
CA SER A 11 -20.31 29.72 58.38
C SER A 11 -20.24 28.22 58.04
N PRO A 12 -19.39 27.79 57.07
CA PRO A 12 -19.39 26.42 56.58
C PRO A 12 -18.86 25.40 57.61
N HIS A 13 -19.63 24.34 57.80
CA HIS A 13 -19.40 23.25 58.75
C HIS A 13 -18.23 22.35 58.33
N ASN A 14 -17.40 21.88 59.28
CA ASN A 14 -16.18 21.13 58.98
C ASN A 14 -16.32 19.63 59.36
N PRO A 15 -16.35 18.69 58.38
CA PRO A 15 -16.69 17.28 58.63
C PRO A 15 -15.62 16.44 59.37
N TYR A 16 -14.53 17.04 59.86
CA TYR A 16 -13.51 16.30 60.63
C TYR A 16 -13.85 16.13 62.13
N GLU A 17 -14.80 16.87 62.70
CA GLU A 17 -15.18 16.72 64.12
C GLU A 17 -15.88 15.37 64.41
N GLU A 18 -16.66 14.83 63.46
CA GLU A 18 -17.38 13.57 63.65
C GLU A 18 -16.45 12.34 63.79
N LEU A 19 -15.25 12.40 63.21
CA LEU A 19 -14.26 11.31 63.28
C LEU A 19 -13.63 11.17 64.68
N GLY A 20 -13.64 12.23 65.50
CA GLY A 20 -13.18 12.18 66.89
C GLY A 20 -14.17 11.48 67.84
N ALA A 21 -15.45 11.42 67.47
CA ALA A 21 -16.53 10.89 68.31
C ALA A 21 -16.80 9.38 68.12
N LEU A 22 -16.22 8.76 67.08
CA LEU A 22 -16.49 7.37 66.67
C LEU A 22 -15.52 6.32 67.27
N ALA A 23 -14.64 6.70 68.19
CA ALA A 23 -13.75 5.79 68.90
C ALA A 23 -14.09 5.74 70.42
N PRO A 24 -14.95 4.81 70.87
CA PRO A 24 -15.35 4.72 72.27
C PRO A 24 -14.22 4.16 73.17
N ASN A 25 -13.53 5.08 73.84
CA ASN A 25 -12.76 4.93 75.09
C ASN A 25 -11.45 4.10 75.09
N PRO A 26 -10.57 4.37 76.09
CA PRO A 26 -9.13 4.19 75.93
C PRO A 26 -8.56 2.90 76.57
N LEU A 27 -7.23 2.80 76.45
CA LEU A 27 -6.28 1.76 76.86
C LEU A 27 -6.26 1.37 78.37
N GLU A 28 -7.41 1.14 79.01
CA GLU A 28 -7.45 0.70 80.43
C GLU A 28 -7.47 -0.83 80.61
N ASP A 29 -7.89 -1.62 79.61
CA ASP A 29 -8.18 -3.05 79.81
C ASP A 29 -7.12 -4.05 79.30
N PHE A 30 -5.91 -3.58 78.97
CA PHE A 30 -4.75 -4.43 78.62
C PHE A 30 -3.68 -4.53 79.72
N LEU A 31 -3.92 -3.92 80.88
CA LEU A 31 -3.12 -4.12 82.10
C LEU A 31 -3.87 -5.02 83.09
N LYS A 32 -4.13 -6.26 82.68
CA LYS A 32 -4.41 -7.36 83.60
C LYS A 32 -3.13 -8.19 83.76
N GLU A 33 -2.39 -7.86 84.81
CA GLU A 33 -1.18 -8.55 85.23
C GLU A 33 -1.57 -9.53 86.35
N ASP A 34 -1.41 -10.83 86.12
CA ASP A 34 -1.78 -11.86 87.08
C ASP A 34 -0.94 -11.73 88.37
N ARG A 35 -1.62 -11.60 89.51
CA ARG A 35 -1.00 -11.51 90.84
C ARG A 35 -1.38 -12.70 91.71
N GLU A 36 -0.53 -13.72 91.71
CA GLU A 36 -0.34 -14.61 92.86
C GLU A 36 1.17 -14.87 93.07
N ASP A 37 1.69 -14.26 94.14
CA ASP A 37 2.78 -14.69 95.03
C ASP A 37 4.05 -15.39 94.48
N ALA A 38 5.21 -14.72 94.62
CA ALA A 38 6.21 -15.09 95.65
C ALA A 38 7.48 -14.20 95.68
N ALA A 39 7.84 -13.76 96.90
CA ALA A 39 9.19 -13.54 97.45
C ALA A 39 10.23 -12.62 96.75
N GLU A 40 10.42 -11.45 97.37
CA GLU A 40 11.73 -10.93 97.86
C GLU A 40 12.95 -10.80 96.90
N ALA A 41 13.26 -9.55 96.53
CA ALA A 41 14.48 -8.86 97.01
C ALA A 41 14.48 -7.38 96.58
N GLU A 42 14.69 -6.45 97.51
CA GLU A 42 14.82 -5.02 97.18
C GLU A 42 16.15 -4.72 96.47
N THR A 43 16.09 -4.18 95.25
CA THR A 43 17.23 -3.51 94.61
C THR A 43 17.08 -1.99 94.74
N PRO A 44 18.13 -1.24 95.14
CA PRO A 44 18.03 0.20 95.37
C PRO A 44 17.55 1.01 94.17
N TRP A 45 16.69 2.00 94.42
CA TRP A 45 16.14 2.90 93.41
C TRP A 45 17.20 3.87 92.87
N GLU A 46 17.52 3.77 91.57
CA GLU A 46 18.30 4.78 90.85
C GLU A 46 17.39 5.82 90.17
N PRO A 47 17.78 7.11 90.12
CA PRO A 47 16.98 8.14 89.46
C PRO A 47 16.91 7.93 87.94
N PRO A 48 15.76 8.22 87.30
CA PRO A 48 15.53 7.91 85.89
C PRO A 48 16.48 8.69 84.97
N ASN A 49 17.42 7.97 84.34
CA ASN A 49 18.39 8.56 83.43
C ASN A 49 17.72 9.06 82.14
N HIS A 50 17.42 10.36 82.06
CA HIS A 50 16.77 11.00 80.92
C HIS A 50 17.65 11.13 79.66
N ARG A 51 18.60 10.21 79.42
CA ARG A 51 19.18 9.99 78.10
C ARG A 51 18.20 9.21 77.23
N ARG A 52 17.10 9.87 76.83
CA ARG A 52 16.44 9.58 75.55
C ARG A 52 17.45 9.85 74.45
N GLY A 53 18.25 8.84 74.13
CA GLY A 53 19.05 8.82 72.92
C GLY A 53 18.10 9.12 71.78
N SER A 54 18.30 10.26 71.11
CA SER A 54 17.53 10.56 69.92
C SER A 54 17.66 9.35 69.01
N ARG A 55 16.52 8.75 68.63
CA ARG A 55 16.49 7.87 67.47
C ARG A 55 16.71 8.80 66.27
N ARG A 56 17.96 9.23 66.08
CA ARG A 56 18.47 9.73 64.80
C ARG A 56 17.93 8.73 63.79
N ARG A 57 17.03 9.19 62.93
CA ARG A 57 16.48 8.43 61.81
C ARG A 57 17.69 8.02 61.00
N ARG A 58 18.23 6.83 61.27
CA ARG A 58 19.54 6.38 60.78
C ARG A 58 19.33 6.12 59.31
N ASN A 59 19.57 7.15 58.49
CA ASN A 59 19.54 7.05 57.03
C ASN A 59 20.32 5.78 56.69
N ARG A 60 19.64 4.76 56.16
CA ARG A 60 20.27 3.45 55.93
C ARG A 60 21.42 3.56 54.91
N PHE A 61 21.41 4.65 54.13
CA PHE A 61 22.47 5.12 53.25
C PHE A 61 23.71 5.71 53.95
N ALA A 62 23.74 5.91 55.27
CA ALA A 62 24.89 6.51 55.96
C ALA A 62 26.08 5.55 56.12
N GLY A 63 25.87 4.23 56.02
CA GLY A 63 26.91 3.21 56.22
C GLY A 63 27.54 2.63 54.95
N LEU A 64 27.05 2.96 53.76
CA LEU A 64 27.69 2.54 52.51
C LEU A 64 28.94 3.39 52.24
N PRO A 65 30.06 2.79 51.80
CA PRO A 65 31.26 3.55 51.44
C PRO A 65 30.96 4.50 50.30
N LEU A 66 31.66 5.64 50.24
CA LEU A 66 31.49 6.66 49.20
C LEU A 66 31.58 6.06 47.78
N ALA A 67 32.43 5.06 47.58
CA ALA A 67 32.53 4.30 46.34
C ALA A 67 31.20 3.66 45.90
N VAL A 68 30.46 2.98 46.78
CA VAL A 68 29.18 2.36 46.39
C VAL A 68 28.11 3.42 46.11
N LYS A 69 28.12 4.55 46.82
CA LYS A 69 27.24 5.69 46.50
C LYS A 69 27.56 6.29 45.14
N ALA A 70 28.84 6.45 44.82
CA ALA A 70 29.29 6.93 43.52
C ALA A 70 28.92 5.94 42.40
N VAL A 71 29.11 4.64 42.59
CA VAL A 71 28.68 3.60 41.64
C VAL A 71 27.17 3.61 41.43
N VAL A 72 26.36 3.71 42.49
CA VAL A 72 24.89 3.81 42.36
C VAL A 72 24.50 5.12 41.67
N ALA A 73 25.12 6.25 42.00
CA ALA A 73 24.85 7.52 41.33
C ALA A 73 25.22 7.49 39.83
N LEU A 74 26.36 6.89 39.47
CA LEU A 74 26.77 6.68 38.08
C LEU A 74 25.83 5.72 37.35
N ALA A 75 25.39 4.63 37.99
CA ALA A 75 24.43 3.70 37.40
C ALA A 75 23.06 4.35 37.16
N VAL A 76 22.58 5.17 38.11
CA VAL A 76 21.35 5.95 37.96
C VAL A 76 21.50 7.02 36.86
N ALA A 77 22.62 7.75 36.82
CA ALA A 77 22.89 8.74 35.77
C ALA A 77 22.96 8.07 34.38
N ALA A 78 23.64 6.94 34.27
CA ALA A 78 23.69 6.15 33.04
C ALA A 78 22.29 5.66 32.62
N ALA A 79 21.47 5.18 33.55
CA ALA A 79 20.08 4.79 33.26
C ALA A 79 19.24 5.99 32.76
N PHE A 80 19.39 7.18 33.34
CA PHE A 80 18.73 8.39 32.83
C PHE A 80 19.23 8.80 31.44
N LEU A 81 20.53 8.67 31.14
CA LEU A 81 21.07 8.94 29.80
C LEU A 81 20.51 7.96 28.77
N VAL A 82 20.43 6.66 29.09
CA VAL A 82 19.81 5.64 28.22
C VAL A 82 18.34 5.95 27.97
N LEU A 83 17.58 6.35 29.00
CA LEU A 83 16.18 6.74 28.85
C LEU A 83 16.03 8.00 27.97
N ALA A 84 16.82 9.05 28.21
CA ALA A 84 16.80 10.27 27.43
C ALA A 84 17.15 10.02 25.96
N ASP A 85 18.16 9.19 25.69
CA ASP A 85 18.57 8.77 24.35
C ASP A 85 17.45 8.07 23.58
N ARG A 86 16.76 7.12 24.22
CA ARG A 86 15.64 6.40 23.60
C ARG A 86 14.39 7.25 23.43
N TRP A 87 14.14 8.22 24.30
CA TRP A 87 13.07 9.21 24.13
C TRP A 87 13.36 10.17 22.97
N ALA A 88 14.61 10.63 22.84
CA ALA A 88 15.03 11.48 21.73
C ALA A 88 14.93 10.76 20.38
N LEU A 89 15.27 9.48 20.34
CA LEU A 89 15.09 8.62 19.16
C LEU A 89 13.62 8.56 18.72
N LEU A 90 12.73 8.12 19.61
CA LEU A 90 11.29 7.98 19.31
C LEU A 90 10.65 9.31 18.86
N TYR A 91 11.09 10.43 19.44
CA TYR A 91 10.63 11.76 19.02
C TYR A 91 11.15 12.11 17.60
N ALA A 92 12.42 11.81 17.30
CA ALA A 92 13.01 12.07 15.99
C ALA A 92 12.41 11.20 14.88
N GLU A 93 12.12 9.92 15.16
CA GLU A 93 11.42 9.01 14.24
C GLU A 93 10.02 9.53 13.91
N HIS A 94 9.26 9.97 14.92
CA HIS A 94 7.91 10.50 14.72
C HIS A 94 7.90 11.84 13.96
N GLU A 95 8.77 12.79 14.33
CA GLU A 95 8.91 14.07 13.62
C GLU A 95 9.40 13.86 12.17
N ALA A 96 10.29 12.90 11.93
CA ALA A 96 10.75 12.54 10.59
C ALA A 96 9.61 11.94 9.73
N ALA A 97 8.78 11.07 10.31
CA ALA A 97 7.60 10.52 9.65
C ALA A 97 6.63 11.63 9.24
N ASP A 98 6.27 12.54 10.14
CA ASP A 98 5.37 13.66 9.85
C ASP A 98 5.95 14.60 8.78
N LYS A 99 7.26 14.94 8.86
CA LYS A 99 7.92 15.77 7.84
C LYS A 99 7.97 15.10 6.47
N LEU A 100 8.23 13.80 6.40
CA LEU A 100 8.21 13.05 5.14
C LEU A 100 6.79 12.97 4.56
N LYS A 101 5.78 12.81 5.41
CA LYS A 101 4.37 12.84 5.00
C LYS A 101 4.01 14.15 4.31
N ASP A 102 4.31 15.28 4.96
CA ASP A 102 4.01 16.62 4.45
C ASP A 102 4.83 16.97 3.18
N GLN A 103 6.11 16.55 3.11
CA GLN A 103 6.98 16.86 1.96
C GLN A 103 6.69 16.00 0.72
N LEU A 104 6.17 14.79 0.89
CA LEU A 104 5.88 13.84 -0.18
C LEU A 104 4.38 13.72 -0.50
N ASP A 105 3.54 14.57 0.12
CA ASP A 105 2.07 14.60 -0.02
C ASP A 105 1.41 13.22 0.21
N LEU A 106 1.87 12.51 1.25
CA LEU A 106 1.44 11.14 1.53
C LEU A 106 0.11 11.10 2.29
N SER A 107 -0.77 10.19 1.87
CA SER A 107 -2.07 9.93 2.51
C SER A 107 -1.93 9.51 3.98
N ALA A 108 -0.91 8.69 4.29
CA ALA A 108 -0.55 8.22 5.62
C ALA A 108 0.89 8.59 5.96
N ALA A 109 1.20 8.71 7.26
CA ALA A 109 2.59 8.89 7.71
C ALA A 109 3.39 7.60 7.43
N PRO A 110 4.61 7.69 6.87
CA PRO A 110 5.49 6.55 6.72
C PRO A 110 6.02 6.07 8.07
N GLU A 111 6.36 4.79 8.15
CA GLU A 111 7.11 4.22 9.27
C GLU A 111 8.59 4.55 9.07
N VAL A 112 9.23 5.12 10.09
CA VAL A 112 10.64 5.54 10.06
C VAL A 112 11.34 4.96 11.29
N ASP A 113 12.33 4.10 11.07
CA ASP A 113 13.19 3.56 12.13
C ASP A 113 14.61 4.12 11.96
N ILE A 114 15.20 4.66 13.03
CA ILE A 114 16.60 5.11 13.05
C ILE A 114 17.39 4.16 13.96
N GLU A 115 18.27 3.37 13.34
CA GLU A 115 19.01 2.32 14.04
C GLU A 115 20.24 2.87 14.78
N GLY A 116 20.74 2.06 15.72
CA GLY A 116 21.98 2.33 16.44
C GLY A 116 21.80 2.97 17.83
N PHE A 117 22.88 2.89 18.60
CA PHE A 117 22.90 3.25 20.02
C PHE A 117 24.31 3.66 20.48
N PRO A 118 24.49 4.81 21.17
CA PRO A 118 23.46 5.83 21.49
C PRO A 118 23.08 6.66 20.26
N PHE A 119 21.80 7.05 20.16
CA PHE A 119 21.28 7.91 19.09
C PHE A 119 21.80 9.35 19.22
N LEU A 120 21.86 9.89 20.43
CA LEU A 120 22.33 11.26 20.67
C LEU A 120 23.81 11.44 20.30
N THR A 121 24.62 10.38 20.37
CA THR A 121 26.01 10.38 19.88
C THR A 121 26.06 10.45 18.36
N GLN A 122 25.28 9.62 17.66
CA GLN A 122 25.15 9.66 16.19
C GLN A 122 24.72 11.05 15.67
N VAL A 123 23.71 11.66 16.31
CA VAL A 123 23.24 13.01 15.96
C VAL A 123 24.33 14.08 16.20
N PHE A 124 25.09 13.97 17.30
CA PHE A 124 26.19 14.88 17.60
C PHE A 124 27.34 14.75 16.59
N ASP A 125 27.67 13.53 16.18
CA ASP A 125 28.67 13.22 15.15
C ASP A 125 28.16 13.49 13.72
N GLN A 126 26.94 14.02 13.57
CA GLN A 126 26.23 14.30 12.31
C GLN A 126 26.07 13.08 11.38
N ARG A 127 26.09 11.87 11.92
CA ARG A 127 26.11 10.63 11.14
C ARG A 127 25.17 9.59 11.73
N LEU A 128 24.21 9.12 10.93
CA LEU A 128 23.32 8.01 11.28
C LEU A 128 23.81 6.74 10.55
N ASP A 129 23.98 5.64 11.28
CA ASP A 129 24.52 4.38 10.75
C ASP A 129 23.55 3.73 9.75
N GLU A 130 22.27 3.61 10.13
CA GLU A 130 21.21 3.03 9.32
C GLU A 130 19.84 3.69 9.62
N VAL A 131 19.09 4.02 8.57
CA VAL A 131 17.75 4.60 8.63
C VAL A 131 16.84 3.81 7.69
N LYS A 132 15.71 3.34 8.19
CA LYS A 132 14.68 2.62 7.43
C LYS A 132 13.47 3.52 7.26
N VAL A 133 12.92 3.54 6.06
CA VAL A 133 11.67 4.24 5.74
C VAL A 133 10.77 3.26 5.01
N THR A 134 9.54 3.11 5.49
CA THR A 134 8.49 2.29 4.91
C THR A 134 7.27 3.16 4.62
N VAL A 135 6.90 3.26 3.36
CA VAL A 135 5.73 4.00 2.89
C VAL A 135 4.69 3.01 2.35
N PRO A 136 3.52 2.87 2.98
CA PRO A 136 2.38 2.15 2.41
C PRO A 136 1.67 2.99 1.35
N ASP A 137 0.93 2.33 0.45
CA ASP A 137 -0.07 2.93 -0.45
C ASP A 137 0.39 4.17 -1.24
N VAL A 138 1.55 4.07 -1.91
CA VAL A 138 2.12 5.17 -2.70
C VAL A 138 1.44 5.25 -4.07
N ALA A 139 0.83 6.40 -4.39
CA ALA A 139 0.31 6.67 -5.72
C ALA A 139 1.46 6.93 -6.72
N ALA A 140 1.53 6.15 -7.80
CA ALA A 140 2.58 6.22 -8.81
C ALA A 140 1.97 6.34 -10.23
N ASP A 141 1.70 7.58 -10.65
CA ASP A 141 1.09 7.99 -11.92
C ASP A 141 -0.27 7.35 -12.28
N ARG A 142 -0.24 6.06 -12.63
CA ARG A 142 -1.38 5.27 -13.14
C ARG A 142 -1.62 3.97 -12.36
N VAL A 143 -0.82 3.72 -11.31
CA VAL A 143 -0.99 2.58 -10.41
C VAL A 143 -0.69 3.00 -8.98
N SER A 144 -1.35 2.38 -8.00
CA SER A 144 -0.93 2.43 -6.60
C SER A 144 0.05 1.30 -6.30
N LEU A 145 1.07 1.62 -5.49
CA LEU A 145 2.08 0.69 -4.99
C LEU A 145 1.75 0.36 -3.53
N ALA A 146 1.39 -0.90 -3.23
CA ALA A 146 1.11 -1.36 -1.86
C ALA A 146 2.19 -0.94 -0.85
N LYS A 147 3.47 -1.04 -1.23
CA LYS A 147 4.58 -0.72 -0.33
C LYS A 147 5.82 -0.24 -1.08
N VAL A 148 6.44 0.83 -0.59
CA VAL A 148 7.80 1.24 -0.91
C VAL A 148 8.60 1.23 0.38
N SER A 149 9.70 0.49 0.42
CA SER A 149 10.64 0.52 1.55
C SER A 149 12.04 0.89 1.08
N ALA A 150 12.78 1.60 1.94
CA ALA A 150 14.17 1.96 1.72
C ALA A 150 14.96 1.86 3.02
N THR A 151 16.16 1.32 2.94
CA THR A 151 17.18 1.32 3.99
C THR A 151 18.35 2.15 3.47
N ALA A 152 18.58 3.29 4.10
CA ALA A 152 19.75 4.13 3.91
C ALA A 152 20.80 3.75 4.96
N THR A 153 22.05 3.60 4.56
CA THR A 153 23.18 3.38 5.47
C THR A 153 24.29 4.40 5.21
N ASP A 154 25.03 4.72 6.26
CA ASP A 154 26.05 5.77 6.26
C ASP A 154 25.47 7.13 5.84
N VAL A 155 24.49 7.62 6.60
CA VAL A 155 23.79 8.88 6.34
C VAL A 155 24.52 10.01 7.04
N THR A 156 25.25 10.81 6.28
CA THR A 156 25.95 12.01 6.78
C THR A 156 25.07 13.23 6.60
N MET A 157 24.73 13.92 7.69
CA MET A 157 23.93 15.14 7.67
C MET A 157 24.83 16.35 7.35
N LYS A 158 24.31 17.34 6.61
CA LYS A 158 25.04 18.57 6.25
C LYS A 158 24.53 19.75 7.09
N GLY A 159 25.39 20.35 7.91
CA GLY A 159 25.08 21.57 8.65
C GLY A 159 26.18 22.04 9.59
N ASP A 160 26.04 23.25 10.13
CA ASP A 160 26.98 23.85 11.10
C ASP A 160 26.78 23.33 12.55
N GLY A 161 26.06 22.21 12.71
CA GLY A 161 25.70 21.61 13.99
C GLY A 161 24.43 20.77 13.91
N PRO A 162 24.08 20.02 14.98
CA PRO A 162 22.88 19.17 15.02
C PRO A 162 21.55 19.97 14.97
N THR A 163 21.60 21.30 15.08
CA THR A 163 20.43 22.20 15.06
C THR A 163 20.30 23.03 13.78
N SER A 164 21.25 22.95 12.83
CA SER A 164 21.30 23.77 11.61
C SER A 164 21.57 22.91 10.36
N LEU A 165 20.77 21.85 10.20
CA LEU A 165 20.86 20.92 9.08
C LEU A 165 20.14 21.46 7.83
N HIS A 166 20.80 21.36 6.68
CA HIS A 166 20.33 21.87 5.38
C HIS A 166 20.24 20.78 4.29
N GLY A 167 20.80 19.60 4.57
CA GLY A 167 20.75 18.44 3.67
C GLY A 167 21.38 17.19 4.29
N ALA A 168 21.51 16.14 3.49
CA ALA A 168 22.18 14.89 3.86
C ALA A 168 22.79 14.21 2.62
N VAL A 169 23.75 13.32 2.86
CA VAL A 169 24.33 12.40 1.87
C VAL A 169 24.18 10.99 2.39
N ILE A 170 23.58 10.12 1.59
CA ILE A 170 23.42 8.69 1.87
C ILE A 170 24.56 7.93 1.19
N GLY A 171 25.44 7.29 1.97
CA GLY A 171 26.55 6.49 1.44
C GLY A 171 26.06 5.33 0.59
N GLN A 172 25.15 4.50 1.11
CA GLN A 172 24.48 3.43 0.36
C GLN A 172 22.98 3.40 0.66
N MET A 173 22.18 3.05 -0.33
CA MET A 173 20.74 2.87 -0.20
C MET A 173 20.32 1.56 -0.85
N ARG A 174 19.46 0.79 -0.19
CA ARG A 174 18.72 -0.34 -0.78
C ARG A 174 17.23 -0.09 -0.60
N GLY A 175 16.42 -0.47 -1.56
CA GLY A 175 14.96 -0.36 -1.44
C GLY A 175 14.25 -1.50 -2.15
N GLU A 176 12.99 -1.70 -1.76
CA GLU A 176 12.07 -2.62 -2.41
C GLU A 176 10.73 -1.90 -2.66
N VAL A 177 10.24 -2.05 -3.89
CA VAL A 177 8.89 -1.61 -4.28
C VAL A 177 8.05 -2.86 -4.51
N LEU A 178 6.89 -2.93 -3.87
CA LEU A 178 5.86 -3.94 -4.08
C LEU A 178 4.65 -3.30 -4.77
N LEU A 179 4.34 -3.79 -5.97
CA LEU A 179 3.07 -3.56 -6.66
C LEU A 179 2.22 -4.81 -6.47
N SER A 180 1.16 -4.73 -5.66
CA SER A 180 0.34 -5.93 -5.37
C SER A 180 -0.61 -6.27 -6.52
N PHE A 181 -1.03 -7.53 -6.58
CA PHE A 181 -2.04 -7.98 -7.53
C PHE A 181 -3.44 -7.40 -7.24
N ASP A 182 -3.72 -7.04 -5.99
CA ASP A 182 -4.98 -6.41 -5.59
C ASP A 182 -5.03 -4.93 -6.01
N ASP A 183 -3.90 -4.21 -5.94
CA ASP A 183 -3.78 -2.85 -6.48
C ASP A 183 -3.97 -2.87 -8.00
N LEU A 184 -3.30 -3.77 -8.72
CA LEU A 184 -3.48 -3.91 -10.17
C LEU A 184 -4.94 -4.21 -10.56
N ASN A 185 -5.67 -5.01 -9.78
CA ASN A 185 -7.08 -5.30 -10.00
C ASN A 185 -7.98 -4.06 -9.76
N ARG A 186 -7.64 -3.25 -8.75
CA ARG A 186 -8.31 -1.98 -8.42
C ARG A 186 -8.08 -0.91 -9.49
N GLU A 187 -6.83 -0.75 -9.94
CA GLU A 187 -6.42 0.27 -10.92
C GLU A 187 -6.90 -0.01 -12.36
N LEU A 188 -7.12 -1.28 -12.71
CA LEU A 188 -7.84 -1.61 -13.96
C LEU A 188 -9.33 -1.23 -13.95
N GLY A 189 -9.84 -0.63 -12.85
CA GLY A 189 -11.26 -0.25 -12.70
C GLY A 189 -12.21 -1.44 -12.73
N ALA A 190 -11.68 -2.66 -12.63
CA ALA A 190 -12.42 -3.89 -12.87
C ALA A 190 -12.90 -4.53 -11.58
N SER A 191 -12.05 -4.57 -10.55
CA SER A 191 -12.21 -5.35 -9.30
C SER A 191 -12.51 -6.85 -9.52
N GLN A 192 -12.44 -7.31 -10.76
CA GLN A 192 -12.87 -8.61 -11.27
C GLN A 192 -11.79 -9.25 -12.16
N VAL A 193 -10.55 -8.75 -12.12
CA VAL A 193 -9.38 -9.35 -12.78
C VAL A 193 -8.45 -9.92 -11.72
N THR A 194 -8.43 -11.25 -11.59
CA THR A 194 -7.46 -11.98 -10.80
C THR A 194 -6.11 -12.00 -11.51
N PHE A 195 -5.09 -11.40 -10.90
CA PHE A 195 -3.70 -11.58 -11.31
C PHE A 195 -3.06 -12.74 -10.55
N THR A 196 -2.21 -13.52 -11.23
CA THR A 196 -1.48 -14.63 -10.61
C THR A 196 -0.04 -14.70 -11.10
N GLY A 197 0.91 -14.76 -10.16
CA GLY A 197 2.33 -14.94 -10.45
C GLY A 197 2.66 -16.38 -10.85
N HIS A 198 3.53 -16.56 -11.83
CA HIS A 198 3.99 -17.86 -12.32
C HIS A 198 5.47 -17.83 -12.70
N GLY A 199 6.28 -18.68 -12.06
CA GLY A 199 7.73 -18.65 -12.23
C GLY A 199 8.35 -17.46 -11.49
N ARG A 200 9.28 -16.75 -12.14
CA ARG A 200 9.96 -15.55 -11.58
C ARG A 200 9.59 -14.25 -12.29
N ASP A 201 9.00 -14.36 -13.48
CA ASP A 201 8.90 -13.31 -14.48
C ASP A 201 7.49 -13.16 -15.08
N LYS A 202 6.53 -14.07 -14.83
CA LYS A 202 5.23 -14.06 -15.54
C LYS A 202 4.05 -13.80 -14.63
N VAL A 203 3.09 -13.04 -15.13
CA VAL A 203 1.80 -12.75 -14.50
C VAL A 203 0.67 -13.14 -15.46
N TYR A 204 -0.33 -13.87 -14.99
CA TYR A 204 -1.56 -14.15 -15.76
C TYR A 204 -2.72 -13.31 -15.24
N ALA A 205 -3.41 -12.59 -16.12
CA ALA A 205 -4.56 -11.72 -15.82
C ALA A 205 -5.87 -12.37 -16.29
N ARG A 206 -6.61 -12.91 -15.31
CA ARG A 206 -7.88 -13.67 -15.34
C ARG A 206 -9.14 -12.88 -14.97
N GLY A 207 -10.07 -12.54 -15.87
CA GLY A 207 -11.42 -12.18 -15.41
C GLY A 207 -12.24 -11.31 -16.34
N THR A 208 -12.87 -10.27 -15.79
CA THR A 208 -13.76 -9.34 -16.51
C THR A 208 -13.17 -7.93 -16.50
N LEU A 209 -13.10 -7.27 -17.66
CA LEU A 209 -12.61 -5.91 -17.83
C LEU A 209 -13.75 -5.03 -18.40
N PRO A 210 -14.17 -3.96 -17.71
CA PRO A 210 -15.16 -3.02 -18.23
C PRO A 210 -14.53 -2.12 -19.32
N VAL A 211 -15.07 -2.16 -20.53
CA VAL A 211 -14.60 -1.36 -21.67
C VAL A 211 -15.78 -0.61 -22.27
N ALA A 212 -15.73 0.73 -22.18
CA ALA A 212 -16.79 1.62 -22.68
C ALA A 212 -18.23 1.26 -22.22
N GLY A 213 -18.37 0.74 -21.00
CA GLY A 213 -19.64 0.30 -20.42
C GLY A 213 -20.04 -1.15 -20.71
N HIS A 214 -19.17 -1.95 -21.34
CA HIS A 214 -19.39 -3.36 -21.62
C HIS A 214 -18.39 -4.24 -20.85
N ASP A 215 -18.88 -5.29 -20.19
CA ASP A 215 -18.06 -6.26 -19.47
C ASP A 215 -17.47 -7.30 -20.45
N LEU A 216 -16.15 -7.26 -20.65
CA LEU A 216 -15.44 -8.17 -21.55
C LEU A 216 -14.66 -9.21 -20.74
N LYS A 217 -14.72 -10.49 -21.11
CA LYS A 217 -13.82 -11.49 -20.49
C LYS A 217 -12.40 -11.25 -20.98
N VAL A 218 -11.50 -10.85 -20.07
CA VAL A 218 -10.09 -10.63 -20.35
C VAL A 218 -9.28 -11.87 -20.05
N ARG A 219 -8.38 -12.18 -20.98
CA ARG A 219 -7.27 -13.11 -20.78
C ARG A 219 -6.01 -12.49 -21.34
N ALA A 220 -5.02 -12.22 -20.49
CA ALA A 220 -3.70 -11.79 -20.91
C ALA A 220 -2.62 -12.50 -20.08
N ASP A 221 -1.45 -12.70 -20.67
CA ASP A 221 -0.31 -13.34 -20.02
C ASP A 221 0.90 -12.40 -20.19
N ALA A 222 1.30 -11.70 -19.13
CA ALA A 222 2.39 -10.74 -19.14
C ALA A 222 3.72 -11.37 -18.68
N ARG A 223 4.82 -10.84 -19.19
CA ARG A 223 6.17 -11.10 -18.70
C ARG A 223 6.86 -9.80 -18.31
N ILE A 224 7.52 -9.80 -17.17
CA ILE A 224 8.16 -8.64 -16.56
C ILE A 224 9.67 -8.91 -16.49
N GLU A 225 10.45 -8.06 -17.14
CA GLU A 225 11.91 -8.15 -17.23
C GLU A 225 12.55 -6.79 -16.91
N ARG A 226 13.82 -6.81 -16.48
CA ARG A 226 14.61 -5.58 -16.24
C ARG A 226 15.07 -5.01 -17.59
N ASN A 227 14.77 -3.75 -17.85
CA ASN A 227 15.17 -3.02 -19.04
C ASN A 227 16.28 -2.00 -18.70
N GLY A 228 17.53 -2.36 -19.01
CA GLY A 228 18.69 -1.54 -18.66
C GLY A 228 18.87 -1.34 -17.15
N ASP A 229 19.55 -0.27 -16.75
CA ASP A 229 19.85 -0.05 -15.33
C ASP A 229 18.72 0.55 -14.52
N ARG A 230 17.74 1.20 -15.15
CA ARG A 230 16.70 1.97 -14.45
C ARG A 230 15.27 1.62 -14.86
N GLY A 231 15.09 0.80 -15.90
CA GLY A 231 13.79 0.46 -16.45
C GLY A 231 13.27 -0.93 -16.06
N VAL A 232 11.96 -1.07 -15.93
CA VAL A 232 11.23 -2.34 -15.95
C VAL A 232 10.41 -2.37 -17.22
N ALA A 233 10.52 -3.44 -18.01
CA ALA A 233 9.68 -3.69 -19.17
C ALA A 233 8.67 -4.80 -18.89
N THR A 234 7.43 -4.61 -19.31
CA THR A 234 6.36 -5.61 -19.25
C THR A 234 5.87 -5.92 -20.66
N ASP A 235 6.22 -7.09 -21.19
CA ASP A 235 5.73 -7.62 -22.46
C ASP A 235 4.40 -8.35 -22.21
N ILE A 236 3.29 -7.84 -22.72
CA ILE A 236 1.99 -8.52 -22.62
C ILE A 236 1.72 -9.36 -23.86
N ASP A 237 1.68 -10.69 -23.67
CA ASP A 237 1.41 -11.70 -24.68
C ASP A 237 -0.02 -12.26 -24.58
N ARG A 238 -0.49 -12.86 -25.68
CA ARG A 238 -1.73 -13.66 -25.75
C ARG A 238 -2.98 -12.95 -25.23
N MET A 239 -2.99 -11.61 -25.27
CA MET A 239 -4.14 -10.81 -24.86
C MET A 239 -5.36 -11.12 -25.73
N ARG A 240 -6.49 -11.34 -25.07
CA ARG A 240 -7.79 -11.63 -25.66
C ARG A 240 -8.88 -10.97 -24.83
N LEU A 241 -9.81 -10.31 -25.51
CA LEU A 241 -11.05 -9.78 -24.94
C LEU A 241 -12.22 -10.47 -25.63
N GLU A 242 -13.07 -11.17 -24.88
CA GLU A 242 -14.25 -11.87 -25.40
C GLU A 242 -15.51 -11.03 -25.10
N ILE A 243 -16.25 -10.69 -26.16
CA ILE A 243 -17.40 -9.79 -26.15
C ILE A 243 -18.66 -10.66 -26.09
N GLY A 244 -18.94 -11.17 -24.88
CA GLY A 244 -19.84 -12.30 -24.68
C GLY A 244 -19.48 -13.46 -25.61
N ASP A 245 -20.49 -14.11 -26.16
CA ASP A 245 -20.31 -15.16 -27.17
C ASP A 245 -20.36 -14.61 -28.61
N MET A 246 -20.34 -13.28 -28.80
CA MET A 246 -20.48 -12.67 -30.13
C MET A 246 -19.15 -12.56 -30.88
N ALA A 247 -18.12 -12.03 -30.23
CA ALA A 247 -16.87 -11.68 -30.89
C ALA A 247 -15.65 -11.83 -29.95
N THR A 248 -14.47 -11.94 -30.55
CA THR A 248 -13.19 -12.02 -29.86
C THR A 248 -12.25 -10.98 -30.44
N TYR A 249 -11.74 -10.10 -29.60
CA TYR A 249 -10.69 -9.15 -29.95
C TYR A 249 -9.32 -9.63 -29.45
N ARG A 250 -8.29 -9.47 -30.28
CA ARG A 250 -6.88 -9.73 -29.95
C ARG A 250 -6.03 -8.56 -30.46
N PRO A 251 -5.30 -7.85 -29.60
CA PRO A 251 -4.31 -6.87 -30.02
C PRO A 251 -3.27 -7.45 -30.99
N GLY A 252 -2.82 -6.66 -31.96
CA GLY A 252 -1.73 -7.00 -32.87
C GLY A 252 -2.02 -6.66 -34.32
N ALA A 253 -1.08 -7.04 -35.21
CA ALA A 253 -1.07 -6.69 -36.63
C ALA A 253 -1.17 -7.91 -37.58
N ARG A 254 -1.23 -9.13 -37.05
CA ARG A 254 -1.41 -10.35 -37.84
C ARG A 254 -2.86 -10.50 -38.30
N GLU A 255 -3.09 -11.27 -39.35
CA GLU A 255 -4.45 -11.54 -39.88
C GLU A 255 -5.39 -12.20 -38.84
N SER A 256 -4.85 -12.98 -37.89
CA SER A 256 -5.60 -13.60 -36.78
C SER A 256 -5.71 -12.71 -35.52
N GLU A 257 -5.25 -11.47 -35.62
CA GLU A 257 -5.36 -10.38 -34.65
C GLU A 257 -6.33 -9.32 -35.19
N GLY A 258 -6.85 -8.45 -34.33
CA GLY A 258 -8.03 -7.63 -34.59
C GLY A 258 -9.31 -8.16 -33.95
N LEU A 259 -10.47 -7.72 -34.44
CA LEU A 259 -11.78 -8.11 -33.93
C LEU A 259 -12.44 -9.10 -34.88
N HIS A 260 -12.67 -10.32 -34.42
CA HIS A 260 -13.24 -11.41 -35.22
C HIS A 260 -14.53 -11.91 -34.59
N LEU A 261 -15.50 -12.38 -35.39
CA LEU A 261 -16.67 -13.04 -34.82
C LEU A 261 -16.28 -14.37 -34.16
N SER A 262 -16.94 -14.70 -33.04
CA SER A 262 -16.88 -16.04 -32.50
C SER A 262 -17.60 -17.01 -33.45
N ARG A 263 -17.42 -18.32 -33.28
CA ARG A 263 -18.21 -19.33 -34.01
C ARG A 263 -19.71 -19.20 -33.77
N GLU A 264 -20.14 -18.79 -32.58
CA GLU A 264 -21.54 -18.57 -32.26
C GLU A 264 -22.05 -17.24 -32.83
N GLY A 265 -21.24 -16.19 -32.80
CA GLY A 265 -21.55 -14.91 -33.44
C GLY A 265 -21.66 -15.03 -34.97
N ALA A 266 -20.76 -15.77 -35.61
CA ALA A 266 -20.79 -16.03 -37.05
C ALA A 266 -22.02 -16.85 -37.46
N ARG A 267 -22.36 -17.92 -36.73
CA ARG A 267 -23.62 -18.67 -36.92
C ARG A 267 -24.84 -17.77 -36.77
N ARG A 268 -24.93 -17.00 -35.67
CA ARG A 268 -26.02 -16.05 -35.45
C ARG A 268 -26.18 -15.03 -36.58
N VAL A 269 -25.07 -14.60 -37.20
CA VAL A 269 -25.08 -13.71 -38.37
C VAL A 269 -25.51 -14.43 -39.66
N ALA A 270 -25.18 -15.71 -39.82
CA ALA A 270 -25.60 -16.54 -40.94
C ALA A 270 -27.09 -16.95 -40.87
N ASP A 271 -27.58 -17.25 -39.67
CA ASP A 271 -28.96 -17.69 -39.39
C ASP A 271 -29.96 -16.51 -39.41
N GLU A 272 -29.56 -15.31 -38.95
CA GLU A 272 -30.42 -14.13 -38.97
C GLU A 272 -30.40 -13.45 -40.35
N SER A 273 -31.45 -13.64 -41.15
CA SER A 273 -31.56 -13.08 -42.51
C SER A 273 -31.30 -11.57 -42.60
N SER A 274 -31.61 -10.80 -41.55
CA SER A 274 -31.35 -9.35 -41.48
C SER A 274 -29.86 -9.01 -41.38
N LYS A 275 -29.05 -9.84 -40.70
CA LYS A 275 -27.60 -9.68 -40.52
C LYS A 275 -26.84 -10.25 -41.72
N ALA A 276 -27.23 -11.44 -42.18
CA ALA A 276 -26.73 -12.07 -43.40
C ALA A 276 -26.88 -11.14 -44.62
N LYS A 277 -28.08 -10.58 -44.86
CA LYS A 277 -28.29 -9.59 -45.93
C LYS A 277 -27.51 -8.30 -45.69
N ALA A 278 -27.28 -7.88 -44.44
CA ALA A 278 -26.49 -6.68 -44.17
C ALA A 278 -25.00 -6.87 -44.51
N LEU A 279 -24.41 -8.05 -44.25
CA LEU A 279 -23.07 -8.40 -44.73
C LEU A 279 -23.01 -8.42 -46.26
N LEU A 280 -23.89 -9.21 -46.89
CA LEU A 280 -23.86 -9.43 -48.34
C LEU A 280 -24.23 -8.18 -49.16
N ALA A 281 -24.93 -7.21 -48.57
CA ALA A 281 -25.22 -5.93 -49.21
C ALA A 281 -23.98 -5.03 -49.38
N VAL A 282 -22.84 -5.37 -48.76
CA VAL A 282 -21.57 -4.67 -48.96
C VAL A 282 -20.71 -5.47 -49.95
N PRO A 283 -20.50 -5.00 -51.20
CA PRO A 283 -19.83 -5.79 -52.24
C PRO A 283 -18.41 -6.24 -51.87
N ALA A 284 -17.63 -5.36 -51.23
CA ALA A 284 -16.27 -5.68 -50.79
C ALA A 284 -16.21 -6.79 -49.72
N ILE A 285 -17.27 -6.92 -48.90
CA ILE A 285 -17.38 -8.00 -47.90
C ILE A 285 -17.86 -9.28 -48.58
N ALA A 286 -18.89 -9.21 -49.42
CA ALA A 286 -19.37 -10.39 -50.16
C ALA A 286 -18.28 -11.04 -51.03
N GLN A 287 -17.42 -10.22 -51.67
CA GLN A 287 -16.27 -10.67 -52.44
C GLN A 287 -15.17 -11.30 -51.54
N ARG A 288 -14.91 -10.73 -50.35
CA ARG A 288 -14.01 -11.33 -49.35
C ARG A 288 -14.53 -12.66 -48.80
N LEU A 289 -15.85 -12.82 -48.71
CA LEU A 289 -16.54 -14.07 -48.36
C LEU A 289 -16.68 -15.06 -49.54
N GLY A 290 -16.05 -14.79 -50.69
CA GLY A 290 -16.09 -15.65 -51.87
C GLY A 290 -17.46 -15.76 -52.56
N VAL A 291 -18.48 -15.01 -52.13
CA VAL A 291 -19.85 -15.14 -52.64
C VAL A 291 -19.98 -14.42 -54.00
N PRO A 292 -20.31 -15.13 -55.10
CA PRO A 292 -20.39 -14.50 -56.42
C PRO A 292 -21.51 -13.44 -56.49
N ASP A 293 -21.27 -12.31 -57.17
CA ASP A 293 -22.24 -11.21 -57.28
C ASP A 293 -23.65 -11.64 -57.75
N ALA A 294 -23.75 -12.70 -58.55
CA ALA A 294 -25.03 -13.29 -58.95
C ALA A 294 -25.78 -13.91 -57.75
N ALA A 295 -25.10 -14.76 -56.97
CA ALA A 295 -25.65 -15.36 -55.76
C ALA A 295 -26.00 -14.29 -54.71
N VAL A 296 -25.18 -13.24 -54.56
CA VAL A 296 -25.49 -12.08 -53.71
C VAL A 296 -26.83 -11.44 -54.11
N ARG A 297 -27.02 -11.11 -55.40
CA ARG A 297 -28.25 -10.46 -55.89
C ARG A 297 -29.51 -11.31 -55.68
N GLU A 298 -29.39 -12.63 -55.73
CA GLU A 298 -30.50 -13.55 -55.47
C GLU A 298 -30.77 -13.69 -53.97
N ALA A 299 -29.73 -13.88 -53.15
CA ALA A 299 -29.80 -14.00 -51.70
C ALA A 299 -30.38 -12.74 -51.01
N LEU A 300 -30.09 -11.55 -51.54
CA LEU A 300 -30.70 -10.30 -51.06
C LEU A 300 -32.22 -10.23 -51.32
N ARG A 301 -32.74 -10.99 -52.31
CA ARG A 301 -34.15 -11.00 -52.73
C ARG A 301 -34.96 -12.20 -52.24
N SER A 302 -34.31 -13.32 -51.91
CA SER A 302 -34.96 -14.58 -51.51
C SER A 302 -34.30 -15.15 -50.27
N ASP A 303 -35.07 -15.35 -49.20
CA ASP A 303 -34.56 -15.92 -47.94
C ASP A 303 -34.17 -17.39 -48.08
N ALA A 304 -34.82 -18.14 -48.97
CA ALA A 304 -34.39 -19.50 -49.31
C ALA A 304 -33.00 -19.48 -49.95
N LYS A 305 -32.77 -18.57 -50.90
CA LYS A 305 -31.46 -18.46 -51.57
C LYS A 305 -30.37 -17.86 -50.67
N LEU A 306 -30.76 -17.04 -49.70
CA LEU A 306 -29.87 -16.59 -48.63
C LEU A 306 -29.38 -17.78 -47.81
N ASN A 307 -30.31 -18.63 -47.34
CA ASN A 307 -29.99 -19.79 -46.52
C ASN A 307 -29.12 -20.82 -47.28
N ASP A 308 -29.31 -21.01 -48.59
CA ASP A 308 -28.40 -21.83 -49.42
C ASP A 308 -26.94 -21.34 -49.35
N VAL A 309 -26.73 -20.03 -49.25
CA VAL A 309 -25.39 -19.41 -49.20
C VAL A 309 -24.85 -19.41 -47.77
N THR A 310 -25.65 -18.93 -46.81
CA THR A 310 -25.19 -18.67 -45.44
C THR A 310 -25.22 -19.90 -44.53
N GLY A 311 -26.06 -20.89 -44.81
CA GLY A 311 -26.13 -22.15 -44.06
C GLY A 311 -24.94 -23.09 -44.29
N SER A 312 -23.97 -22.73 -45.14
CA SER A 312 -22.77 -23.51 -45.38
C SER A 312 -21.74 -23.36 -44.22
N PRO A 313 -21.03 -24.43 -43.81
CA PRO A 313 -19.96 -24.32 -42.82
C PRO A 313 -18.83 -23.38 -43.28
N GLU A 314 -18.57 -23.34 -44.58
CA GLU A 314 -17.57 -22.48 -45.22
C GLU A 314 -17.91 -21.00 -45.01
N PHE A 315 -19.17 -20.58 -45.24
CA PHE A 315 -19.61 -19.21 -44.98
C PHE A 315 -19.40 -18.81 -43.51
N VAL A 316 -19.67 -19.70 -42.56
CA VAL A 316 -19.45 -19.43 -41.12
C VAL A 316 -17.95 -19.24 -40.82
N ASP A 317 -17.08 -20.11 -41.33
CA ASP A 317 -15.64 -20.00 -41.10
C ASP A 317 -15.03 -18.77 -41.83
N ASP A 318 -15.54 -18.38 -43.01
CA ASP A 318 -15.11 -17.16 -43.72
C ASP A 318 -15.61 -15.88 -43.04
N VAL A 319 -16.83 -15.88 -42.50
CA VAL A 319 -17.34 -14.79 -41.66
C VAL A 319 -16.52 -14.64 -40.37
N MET A 320 -16.00 -15.73 -39.81
CA MET A 320 -15.07 -15.67 -38.67
C MET A 320 -13.70 -15.08 -39.04
N ARG A 321 -13.24 -15.18 -40.29
CA ARG A 321 -11.96 -14.61 -40.76
C ARG A 321 -12.01 -13.09 -40.99
N LEU A 322 -13.21 -12.50 -41.06
CA LEU A 322 -13.36 -11.06 -41.25
C LEU A 322 -12.88 -10.28 -40.01
N ASN A 323 -11.81 -9.50 -40.17
CA ASN A 323 -11.46 -8.47 -39.20
C ASN A 323 -12.48 -7.32 -39.26
N LEU A 324 -13.32 -7.23 -38.24
CA LEU A 324 -14.39 -6.25 -38.13
C LEU A 324 -13.90 -4.82 -37.88
N ILE A 325 -12.61 -4.63 -37.55
CA ILE A 325 -12.01 -3.29 -37.45
C ILE A 325 -11.88 -2.67 -38.85
N ASP A 326 -11.42 -3.44 -39.84
CA ASP A 326 -11.39 -3.00 -41.23
C ASP A 326 -12.80 -2.68 -41.75
N VAL A 327 -13.75 -3.55 -41.40
CA VAL A 327 -15.17 -3.34 -41.70
C VAL A 327 -15.70 -2.07 -41.03
N ALA A 328 -15.23 -1.73 -39.83
CA ALA A 328 -15.60 -0.50 -39.13
C ALA A 328 -15.18 0.76 -39.87
N MET A 329 -13.96 0.76 -40.42
CA MET A 329 -13.39 1.91 -41.12
C MET A 329 -14.16 2.24 -42.41
N GLY A 330 -14.62 1.23 -43.15
CA GLY A 330 -15.43 1.43 -44.37
C GLY A 330 -16.94 1.54 -44.13
N HIS A 331 -17.49 0.80 -43.16
CA HIS A 331 -18.92 0.57 -43.00
C HIS A 331 -19.36 0.53 -41.51
N PRO A 332 -19.19 1.62 -40.73
CA PRO A 332 -19.44 1.62 -39.28
C PRO A 332 -20.89 1.27 -38.91
N ALA A 333 -21.85 1.60 -39.78
CA ALA A 333 -23.26 1.26 -39.59
C ALA A 333 -23.54 -0.26 -39.64
N LEU A 334 -22.70 -1.05 -40.31
CA LEU A 334 -22.87 -2.50 -40.42
C LEU A 334 -22.70 -3.18 -39.06
N LEU A 335 -21.69 -2.79 -38.30
CA LEU A 335 -21.36 -3.34 -36.97
C LEU A 335 -22.55 -3.23 -36.00
N LYS A 336 -23.21 -2.08 -35.98
CA LYS A 336 -24.41 -1.87 -35.17
C LYS A 336 -25.54 -2.83 -35.56
N ARG A 337 -25.66 -3.21 -36.84
CA ARG A 337 -26.63 -4.23 -37.31
C ARG A 337 -26.21 -5.64 -36.94
N LEU A 338 -24.90 -5.92 -36.86
CA LEU A 338 -24.37 -7.19 -36.33
C LEU A 338 -24.52 -7.31 -34.80
N GLY A 339 -24.77 -6.19 -34.10
CA GLY A 339 -24.94 -6.14 -32.64
C GLY A 339 -23.69 -5.68 -31.88
N LEU A 340 -22.73 -5.05 -32.57
CA LEU A 340 -21.50 -4.49 -31.98
C LEU A 340 -21.62 -2.98 -31.85
N ASP A 341 -21.37 -2.45 -30.65
CA ASP A 341 -21.45 -1.03 -30.33
C ASP A 341 -20.22 -0.26 -30.84
N PRO A 342 -20.38 0.82 -31.63
CA PRO A 342 -19.26 1.69 -32.01
C PRO A 342 -18.48 2.29 -30.83
N ALA A 343 -19.11 2.50 -29.66
CA ALA A 343 -18.42 3.00 -28.47
C ALA A 343 -17.41 1.98 -27.93
N LEU A 344 -17.78 0.69 -27.95
CA LEU A 344 -16.92 -0.42 -27.58
C LEU A 344 -15.66 -0.47 -28.45
N LEU A 345 -15.80 -0.30 -29.77
CA LEU A 345 -14.67 -0.33 -30.71
C LEU A 345 -13.67 0.80 -30.43
N LYS A 346 -14.16 2.01 -30.14
CA LYS A 346 -13.33 3.14 -29.72
C LYS A 346 -12.61 2.85 -28.39
N GLY A 347 -13.26 2.11 -27.48
CA GLY A 347 -12.65 1.62 -26.24
C GLY A 347 -11.54 0.59 -26.49
N LEU A 348 -11.78 -0.41 -27.34
CA LEU A 348 -10.78 -1.42 -27.72
C LEU A 348 -9.55 -0.78 -28.37
N ASP A 349 -9.75 0.15 -29.30
CA ASP A 349 -8.67 0.89 -29.95
C ASP A 349 -7.86 1.76 -28.96
N ALA A 350 -8.50 2.30 -27.93
CA ALA A 350 -7.80 3.02 -26.85
C ALA A 350 -6.91 2.10 -25.99
N LEU A 351 -7.22 0.80 -25.87
CA LEU A 351 -6.39 -0.18 -25.16
C LEU A 351 -5.11 -0.55 -25.96
N THR A 352 -5.16 -0.55 -27.29
CA THR A 352 -3.98 -0.79 -28.16
C THR A 352 -3.12 0.45 -28.41
N ARG A 353 -3.68 1.65 -28.33
CA ARG A 353 -3.00 2.89 -28.75
C ARG A 353 -1.66 3.26 -28.08
N PRO A 354 -1.26 2.75 -26.89
CA PRO A 354 0.09 2.98 -26.36
C PRO A 354 1.22 2.28 -27.14
N VAL A 355 0.89 1.46 -28.15
CA VAL A 355 1.78 0.41 -28.64
C VAL A 355 1.91 0.43 -30.16
N LEU A 356 3.01 1.00 -30.62
CA LEU A 356 3.60 0.68 -31.91
C LEU A 356 4.65 -0.43 -31.67
N VAL A 357 4.79 -1.36 -32.62
CA VAL A 357 5.60 -2.61 -32.55
C VAL A 357 4.87 -3.78 -31.85
N ASP A 358 5.17 -5.02 -32.29
CA ASP A 358 4.42 -6.29 -32.09
C ASP A 358 4.27 -6.84 -30.65
N ARG A 359 4.45 -6.03 -29.61
CA ARG A 359 4.21 -6.40 -28.20
C ARG A 359 3.69 -5.21 -27.44
N LEU A 360 2.68 -5.39 -26.59
CA LEU A 360 2.26 -4.35 -25.66
C LEU A 360 3.32 -4.21 -24.55
N SER A 361 4.40 -3.49 -24.85
CA SER A 361 5.53 -3.28 -23.95
C SER A 361 5.33 -2.02 -23.11
N LEU A 362 4.97 -2.19 -21.84
CA LEU A 362 4.95 -1.07 -20.88
C LEU A 362 6.33 -0.94 -20.24
N ALA A 363 6.96 0.23 -20.37
CA ALA A 363 8.22 0.55 -19.72
C ALA A 363 8.01 1.58 -18.61
N PHE A 364 8.49 1.28 -17.41
CA PHE A 364 8.56 2.21 -16.27
C PHE A 364 10.04 2.46 -15.92
N GLU A 365 10.43 3.71 -15.66
CA GLU A 365 11.79 4.06 -15.24
C GLU A 365 11.82 4.65 -13.83
N LEU A 366 12.87 4.33 -13.07
CA LEU A 366 13.12 4.97 -11.77
C LEU A 366 13.23 6.50 -11.93
N PRO A 367 12.57 7.30 -11.05
CA PRO A 367 12.60 8.74 -11.12
C PRO A 367 14.03 9.29 -10.97
N LYS A 368 14.31 10.42 -11.62
CA LYS A 368 15.62 11.07 -11.53
C LYS A 368 15.86 11.53 -10.09
N LEU A 369 17.07 11.29 -9.58
CA LEU A 369 17.47 11.78 -8.27
C LEU A 369 17.50 13.32 -8.28
N PRO A 370 17.07 13.99 -7.20
CA PRO A 370 17.07 15.45 -7.12
C PRO A 370 18.47 16.06 -6.93
N GLY A 371 19.47 15.24 -6.58
CA GLY A 371 20.86 15.65 -6.37
C GLY A 371 21.86 14.67 -6.99
N GLU A 372 23.11 14.73 -6.51
CA GLU A 372 24.17 13.81 -6.90
C GLU A 372 23.90 12.36 -6.44
N GLY A 373 24.63 11.42 -7.04
CA GLY A 373 24.56 10.00 -6.75
C GLY A 373 24.09 9.16 -7.93
N ALA A 374 24.04 7.84 -7.71
CA ALA A 374 23.53 6.88 -8.68
C ALA A 374 22.43 6.03 -8.05
N MET A 375 21.42 5.66 -8.85
CA MET A 375 20.38 4.71 -8.47
C MET A 375 20.07 3.81 -9.67
N ARG A 376 19.99 2.50 -9.42
CA ARG A 376 19.74 1.45 -10.40
C ARG A 376 18.83 0.37 -9.81
N LEU A 377 18.18 -0.37 -10.70
CA LEU A 377 17.43 -1.58 -10.36
C LEU A 377 18.40 -2.72 -10.07
N GLN A 378 18.26 -3.35 -8.91
CA GLN A 378 18.95 -4.58 -8.54
C GLN A 378 18.32 -5.80 -9.22
N GLY A 379 16.99 -5.80 -9.38
CA GLY A 379 16.26 -6.86 -10.07
C GLY A 379 14.75 -6.75 -9.93
N VAL A 380 14.03 -7.57 -10.70
CA VAL A 380 12.57 -7.68 -10.67
C VAL A 380 12.20 -9.14 -10.45
N LYS A 381 11.17 -9.38 -9.63
CA LYS A 381 10.61 -10.71 -9.35
C LYS A 381 9.10 -10.63 -9.30
N VAL A 382 8.46 -11.65 -9.86
CA VAL A 382 7.04 -11.92 -9.65
C VAL A 382 6.89 -12.93 -8.53
N GLU A 383 6.07 -12.61 -7.54
CA GLU A 383 5.75 -13.46 -6.39
C GLU A 383 4.25 -13.79 -6.36
N LYS A 384 3.72 -14.28 -5.23
CA LYS A 384 2.31 -14.73 -5.16
C LYS A 384 1.33 -13.58 -4.91
N ASP A 385 1.82 -12.54 -4.25
CA ASP A 385 1.14 -11.34 -3.76
C ASP A 385 1.31 -10.15 -4.71
N GLY A 386 2.35 -10.14 -5.54
CA GLY A 386 2.58 -9.07 -6.50
C GLY A 386 3.92 -9.14 -7.24
N ILE A 387 4.39 -7.97 -7.64
CA ILE A 387 5.65 -7.75 -8.34
C ILE A 387 6.58 -6.98 -7.41
N ARG A 388 7.73 -7.57 -7.08
CA ARG A 388 8.78 -6.94 -6.26
C ARG A 388 9.90 -6.42 -7.15
N VAL A 389 10.28 -5.18 -6.93
CA VAL A 389 11.35 -4.48 -7.64
C VAL A 389 12.39 -4.02 -6.63
N GLY A 390 13.57 -4.60 -6.68
CA GLY A 390 14.71 -4.22 -5.85
C GLY A 390 15.47 -3.04 -6.47
N VAL A 391 15.80 -2.04 -5.64
CA VAL A 391 16.51 -0.81 -6.02
C VAL A 391 17.76 -0.68 -5.16
N GLU A 392 18.85 -0.19 -5.75
CA GLU A 392 20.08 0.14 -5.03
C GLU A 392 20.59 1.51 -5.48
N GLY A 393 21.27 2.22 -4.59
CA GLY A 393 21.87 3.51 -4.91
C GLY A 393 23.03 3.87 -3.98
N TYR A 394 23.81 4.88 -4.41
CA TYR A 394 25.10 5.22 -3.83
C TYR A 394 25.33 6.73 -3.88
N GLY A 395 25.88 7.29 -2.79
CA GLY A 395 26.24 8.70 -2.71
C GLY A 395 25.09 9.67 -2.97
N ILE A 396 23.88 9.33 -2.52
CA ILE A 396 22.67 10.07 -2.87
C ILE A 396 22.57 11.34 -2.02
N GLY A 397 22.66 12.50 -2.65
CA GLY A 397 22.56 13.81 -2.01
C GLY A 397 21.13 14.37 -1.99
N PHE A 398 20.70 14.90 -0.84
CA PHE A 398 19.44 15.63 -0.66
C PHE A 398 19.67 16.93 0.11
N GLY A 399 18.80 17.92 -0.09
CA GLY A 399 18.98 19.28 0.42
C GLY A 399 19.91 20.14 -0.45
N LYS A 400 20.12 21.40 -0.07
CA LYS A 400 21.00 22.36 -0.77
C LYS A 400 22.39 22.41 -0.15
#